data_AF-A0A6P1F777-F1
#
_entry.id   AF-A0A6P1F777-F1
#
_cell.length_a   1.000
_cell.length_b   1.000
_cell.length_c   1.000
_cell.angle_alpha   90.00
_cell.angle_beta   90.00
_cell.angle_gamma   90.00
#
_symmetry.space_group_name_H-M   'P 1'
#
loop_
_entity.id
_entity.type
_entity.pdbx_description
1 polymer ?
#
loop_
_entity_poly.entity_id
_entity_poly.type
_entity_poly.pdbx_seq_one_letter_code
_entity_poly.pdbx_strand_id
1 'polypeptide(L)'
;MPEETAPALPRVPSSDDILAALDRVAAETAGKVPAIVAARIRRVDETVREMVPRLDRLGGMSRQGHTVVATATSYLPEAVEGYLRLPRDFADRRAVYKGKTSLMILCDQLDLLGGTLDRISDAVSRQDASALIAHGQFLAEKFTESSLSSGLDAPAAPTTPTAPTTPGSLTPPSAS
;
A
#
# COMPACT_ATOMS: atom_id res chain seq x y z
N MET A 1 26.45 39.67 21.58
CA MET A 1 25.18 38.94 21.74
C MET A 1 25.43 37.57 21.12
N PRO A 2 25.43 36.45 21.88
CA PRO A 2 25.58 35.14 21.27
C PRO A 2 24.32 34.78 20.49
N GLU A 3 24.50 34.30 19.24
CA GLU A 3 23.44 33.76 18.41
C GLU A 3 22.74 32.61 19.12
N GLU A 4 21.43 32.80 19.33
CA GLU A 4 20.50 31.79 19.79
C GLU A 4 20.44 30.66 18.75
N THR A 5 21.19 29.59 18.99
CA THR A 5 21.10 28.35 18.20
C THR A 5 19.69 27.79 18.40
N ALA A 6 18.78 28.12 17.49
CA ALA A 6 17.44 27.56 17.48
C ALA A 6 17.55 26.02 17.51
N PRO A 7 16.80 25.32 18.38
CA PRO A 7 16.86 23.87 18.46
C PRO A 7 16.44 23.28 17.11
N ALA A 8 17.33 22.49 16.50
CA ALA A 8 17.00 21.72 15.30
C ALA A 8 15.83 20.79 15.65
N LEU A 9 14.63 21.11 15.15
CA LEU A 9 13.46 20.27 15.31
C LEU A 9 13.81 18.84 14.84
N PRO A 10 13.37 17.79 15.57
CA PRO A 10 13.60 16.43 15.13
C PRO A 10 13.01 16.25 13.74
N ARG A 11 13.86 15.94 12.76
CA ARG A 11 13.43 15.68 11.39
C ARG A 11 12.59 14.40 11.40
N VAL A 12 11.48 14.38 10.67
CA VAL A 12 10.73 13.13 10.44
C VAL A 12 11.69 12.14 9.77
N PRO A 13 11.80 10.89 10.25
CA PRO A 13 12.69 9.90 9.67
C PRO A 13 12.36 9.70 8.19
N SER A 14 13.37 9.80 7.33
CA SER A 14 13.24 9.52 5.90
C SER A 14 13.17 8.01 5.63
N SER A 15 12.78 7.63 4.42
CA SER A 15 12.84 6.23 3.96
C SER A 15 14.24 5.62 4.12
N ASP A 16 15.29 6.39 3.85
CA ASP A 16 16.67 5.94 4.00
C ASP A 16 17.02 5.72 5.48
N ASP A 17 16.53 6.57 6.39
CA ASP A 17 16.73 6.40 7.84
C ASP A 17 16.06 5.13 8.35
N ILE A 18 14.88 4.79 7.82
CA ILE A 18 14.15 3.56 8.15
C ILE A 18 14.96 2.34 7.70
N LEU A 19 15.42 2.32 6.45
CA LEU A 19 16.21 1.20 5.91
C LEU A 19 17.54 1.05 6.66
N ALA A 20 18.22 2.15 6.94
CA ALA A 20 19.46 2.15 7.72
C ALA A 20 19.25 1.69 9.17
N ALA A 21 18.09 1.99 9.78
CA ALA A 21 17.75 1.46 11.11
C ALA A 21 17.56 -0.06 11.08
N LEU A 22 16.90 -0.60 10.06
CA LEU A 22 16.73 -2.03 9.88
C LEU A 22 18.08 -2.74 9.65
N ASP A 23 18.94 -2.18 8.81
CA ASP A 23 20.29 -2.72 8.55
C ASP A 23 21.14 -2.77 9.83
N ARG A 24 21.03 -1.76 10.69
CA ARG A 24 21.69 -1.76 12.01
C ARG A 24 21.20 -2.89 12.90
N VAL A 25 19.88 -3.10 13.00
CA VAL A 25 19.32 -4.22 13.78
C VAL A 25 19.80 -5.56 13.24
N ALA A 26 19.83 -5.74 11.92
CA ALA A 26 20.34 -6.96 11.29
C ALA A 26 21.82 -7.20 11.62
N ALA A 27 22.67 -6.16 11.52
CA ALA A 27 24.08 -6.24 11.86
C ALA A 27 24.33 -6.51 13.35
N GLU A 28 23.57 -5.88 14.24
CA GLU A 28 23.71 -6.05 15.68
C GLU A 28 23.36 -7.47 16.14
N THR A 29 22.38 -8.10 15.49
CA THR A 29 21.84 -9.41 15.86
C THR A 29 22.54 -10.58 15.17
N ALA A 30 23.27 -10.32 14.08
CA ALA A 30 24.01 -11.33 13.33
C ALA A 30 24.90 -12.18 14.26
N GLY A 31 24.60 -13.49 14.35
CA GLY A 31 25.34 -14.45 15.17
C GLY A 31 25.18 -14.30 16.69
N LYS A 32 24.37 -13.34 17.19
CA LYS A 32 24.20 -13.08 18.63
C LYS A 32 22.84 -13.50 19.17
N VAL A 33 21.89 -13.82 18.30
CA VAL A 33 20.53 -14.22 18.67
C VAL A 33 20.22 -15.64 18.20
N PRO A 34 19.37 -16.40 18.92
CA PRO A 34 18.88 -17.69 18.46
C PRO A 34 18.13 -17.59 17.11
N ALA A 35 18.15 -18.66 16.32
CA ALA A 35 17.53 -18.70 15.00
C ALA A 35 16.04 -18.31 15.00
N ILE A 36 15.32 -18.66 16.07
CA ILE A 36 13.90 -18.35 16.24
C ILE A 36 13.61 -16.84 16.38
N VAL A 37 14.57 -16.09 16.95
CA VAL A 37 14.54 -14.63 17.07
C VAL A 37 14.96 -14.01 15.74
N ALA A 38 16.06 -14.49 15.14
CA ALA A 38 16.53 -14.01 13.84
C ALA A 38 15.44 -14.10 12.76
N ALA A 39 14.70 -15.21 12.71
CA ALA A 39 13.61 -15.38 11.75
C ALA A 39 12.48 -14.35 11.94
N ARG A 40 12.15 -13.99 13.18
CA ARG A 40 11.11 -13.00 13.49
C ARG A 40 11.56 -11.57 13.17
N ILE A 41 12.80 -11.23 13.49
CA ILE A 41 13.41 -9.96 13.11
C ILE A 41 13.39 -9.82 11.60
N ARG A 42 13.80 -10.87 10.87
CA ARG A 42 13.79 -10.88 9.41
C ARG A 42 12.38 -10.68 8.84
N ARG A 43 11.36 -11.31 9.42
CA ARG A 43 9.96 -11.07 9.01
C ARG A 43 9.57 -9.61 9.19
N VAL A 44 9.88 -9.01 10.35
CA VAL A 44 9.59 -7.58 10.59
C VAL A 44 10.33 -6.69 9.58
N ASP A 45 11.61 -6.96 9.34
CA ASP A 45 12.45 -6.27 8.35
C ASP A 45 11.83 -6.34 6.94
N GLU A 46 11.50 -7.54 6.47
CA GLU A 46 10.89 -7.78 5.16
C GLU A 46 9.57 -7.00 5.01
N THR A 47 8.66 -7.09 5.99
CA THR A 47 7.37 -6.39 5.93
C THR A 47 7.55 -4.87 5.94
N VAL A 48 8.47 -4.32 6.75
CA VAL A 48 8.74 -2.88 6.76
C VAL A 48 9.30 -2.43 5.41
N ARG A 49 10.29 -3.14 4.85
CA ARG A 49 10.88 -2.79 3.54
C ARG A 49 9.86 -2.78 2.41
N GLU A 50 8.89 -3.70 2.43
CA GLU A 50 7.78 -3.70 1.47
C GLU A 50 6.91 -2.44 1.58
N MET A 51 6.71 -1.95 2.82
CA MET A 51 5.86 -0.78 3.09
C MET A 51 6.56 0.55 2.89
N VAL A 52 7.89 0.64 3.01
CA VAL A 52 8.68 1.87 2.80
C VAL A 52 8.29 2.64 1.53
N PRO A 53 8.24 2.03 0.33
CA PRO A 53 7.85 2.77 -0.89
C PRO A 53 6.38 3.26 -0.88
N ARG A 54 5.53 2.69 -0.01
CA ARG A 54 4.11 3.06 0.13
C ARG A 54 3.87 4.10 1.22
N LEU A 55 4.88 4.46 2.02
CA LEU A 55 4.74 5.40 3.15
C LEU A 55 4.24 6.79 2.74
N ASP A 56 4.64 7.26 1.56
CA ASP A 56 4.18 8.54 1.03
C ASP A 56 2.65 8.51 0.78
N ARG A 57 2.14 7.39 0.26
CA ARG A 57 0.71 7.16 -0.03
C ARG A 57 -0.12 6.88 1.21
N LEU A 58 0.49 6.26 2.23
CA LEU A 58 -0.11 6.12 3.56
C LEU A 58 -0.41 7.48 4.20
N GLY A 59 0.12 8.58 3.65
CA GLY A 59 0.14 9.91 4.23
C GLY A 59 1.20 9.93 5.32
N GLY A 60 2.29 10.70 5.13
CA GLY A 60 3.45 10.73 6.03
C GLY A 60 3.16 11.07 7.51
N MET A 61 1.91 11.44 7.84
CA MET A 61 1.42 11.66 9.21
C MET A 61 0.26 10.74 9.63
N SER A 62 -0.10 9.72 8.85
CA SER A 62 -1.13 8.78 9.26
C SER A 62 -0.62 7.91 10.42
N ARG A 63 -1.55 7.48 11.28
CA ARG A 63 -1.24 6.59 12.40
C ARG A 63 -0.55 5.30 11.95
N GLN A 64 -0.92 4.79 10.78
CA GLN A 64 -0.34 3.59 10.18
C GLN A 64 1.10 3.85 9.71
N GLY A 65 1.34 4.93 8.96
CA GLY A 65 2.69 5.34 8.55
C GLY A 65 3.61 5.56 9.75
N HIS A 66 3.13 6.29 10.76
CA HIS A 66 3.88 6.50 12.01
C HIS A 66 4.23 5.18 12.71
N THR A 67 3.31 4.20 12.73
CA THR A 67 3.57 2.89 13.34
C THR A 67 4.68 2.14 12.61
N VAL A 68 4.70 2.18 11.27
CA VAL A 68 5.76 1.54 10.47
C VAL A 68 7.11 2.19 10.74
N VAL A 69 7.17 3.53 10.70
CA VAL A 69 8.39 4.30 10.99
C VAL A 69 8.91 3.99 12.39
N ALA A 70 8.06 4.13 13.42
CA ALA A 70 8.43 3.91 14.80
C ALA A 70 8.85 2.46 15.08
N THR A 71 8.26 1.48 14.36
CA THR A 71 8.68 0.08 14.49
C THR A 71 10.13 -0.10 14.06
N ALA A 72 10.52 0.48 12.92
CA ALA A 72 11.88 0.36 12.41
C ALA A 72 12.90 1.18 13.21
N THR A 73 12.54 2.40 13.61
CA THR A 73 13.48 3.35 14.22
C THR A 73 13.58 3.25 15.74
N SER A 74 12.59 2.64 16.39
CA SER A 74 12.48 2.67 17.86
C SER A 74 12.09 1.33 18.46
N TYR A 75 10.93 0.77 18.10
CA TYR A 75 10.39 -0.40 18.81
C TYR A 75 11.19 -1.68 18.57
N LEU A 76 11.57 -1.97 17.32
CA LEU A 76 12.36 -3.15 17.00
C LEU A 76 13.79 -3.04 17.58
N PRO A 77 14.54 -1.92 17.37
CA PRO A 77 15.85 -1.75 17.99
C PRO A 77 15.82 -1.88 19.51
N GLU A 78 14.86 -1.23 20.19
CA GLU A 78 14.78 -1.23 21.65
C GLU A 78 14.49 -2.63 22.22
N ALA A 79 13.57 -3.37 21.60
CA ALA A 79 13.27 -4.76 21.99
C ALA A 79 14.49 -5.67 21.87
N VAL A 80 15.23 -5.54 20.75
CA VAL A 80 16.44 -6.30 20.49
C VAL A 80 17.55 -5.91 21.48
N GLU A 81 17.82 -4.62 21.66
CA GLU A 81 18.85 -4.13 22.57
C GLU A 81 18.58 -4.60 24.00
N GLY A 82 17.32 -4.54 24.45
CA GLY A 82 16.90 -5.04 25.76
C GLY A 82 17.25 -6.51 25.97
N TYR A 83 17.07 -7.37 24.96
CA TYR A 83 17.49 -8.77 25.02
C TYR A 83 19.00 -8.96 24.89
N LEU A 84 19.69 -8.13 24.10
CA LEU A 84 21.15 -8.22 23.93
C LEU A 84 21.93 -7.77 25.18
N ARG A 85 21.35 -6.89 26.01
CA ARG A 85 21.95 -6.43 27.27
C ARG A 85 21.97 -7.50 28.37
N LEU A 86 21.18 -8.56 28.22
CA LEU A 86 21.08 -9.63 29.21
C LEU A 86 22.14 -10.72 28.96
N PRO A 87 22.73 -11.32 30.02
CA PRO A 87 23.53 -12.53 29.87
C PRO A 87 22.72 -13.66 29.23
N ARG A 88 23.27 -14.35 28.22
CA ARG A 88 22.55 -15.36 27.41
C ARG A 88 21.91 -16.47 28.26
N ASP A 89 22.68 -17.01 29.20
CA ASP A 89 22.21 -18.08 30.09
C ASP A 89 20.97 -17.65 30.90
N PHE A 90 20.97 -16.40 31.38
CA PHE A 90 19.84 -15.82 32.10
C PHE A 90 18.63 -15.61 31.18
N ALA A 91 18.84 -15.02 30.01
CA ALA A 91 17.77 -14.67 29.08
C ALA A 91 17.00 -15.88 28.55
N ASP A 92 17.70 -17.02 28.41
CA ASP A 92 17.15 -18.22 27.80
C ASP A 92 16.56 -19.21 28.82
N ARG A 93 17.06 -19.22 30.07
CA ARG A 93 16.67 -20.23 31.07
C ARG A 93 15.85 -19.72 32.22
N ARG A 94 15.96 -18.43 32.57
CA ARG A 94 15.33 -17.91 33.78
C ARG A 94 13.98 -17.28 33.45
N ALA A 95 12.94 -17.76 34.13
CA ALA A 95 11.64 -17.11 34.08
C ALA A 95 11.72 -15.73 34.75
N VAL A 96 11.26 -14.70 34.05
CA VAL A 96 11.32 -13.30 34.48
C VAL A 96 9.94 -12.68 34.63
N TYR A 97 8.94 -13.13 33.87
CA TYR A 97 7.59 -12.59 33.95
C TYR A 97 6.55 -13.65 33.60
N LYS A 98 5.59 -13.90 34.51
CA LYS A 98 4.51 -14.89 34.33
C LYS A 98 5.01 -16.27 33.83
N GLY A 99 6.15 -16.72 34.32
CA GLY A 99 6.77 -17.99 33.91
C GLY A 99 7.50 -17.97 32.57
N LYS A 100 7.47 -16.86 31.82
CA LYS A 100 8.19 -16.70 30.55
C LYS A 100 9.62 -16.22 30.76
N THR A 101 10.53 -16.72 29.94
CA THR A 101 11.92 -16.23 29.86
C THR A 101 12.00 -14.96 29.02
N SER A 102 13.11 -14.22 29.12
CA SER A 102 13.31 -13.01 28.29
C SER A 102 13.29 -13.34 26.80
N LEU A 103 13.79 -14.51 26.40
CA LEU A 103 13.71 -15.01 25.04
C LEU A 103 12.24 -15.15 24.56
N MET A 104 11.38 -15.75 25.39
CA MET A 104 9.96 -15.91 25.06
C MET A 104 9.25 -14.57 24.94
N ILE A 105 9.56 -13.64 25.86
CA ILE A 105 8.99 -12.29 25.84
C ILE A 105 9.40 -11.54 24.57
N LEU A 106 10.67 -11.62 24.17
CA LEU A 106 11.12 -11.03 22.92
C LEU A 106 10.38 -11.64 21.72
N CYS A 107 10.20 -12.96 21.69
CA CYS A 107 9.45 -13.61 20.62
C CYS A 107 8.01 -13.08 20.54
N ASP A 108 7.32 -12.95 21.68
CA ASP A 108 5.97 -12.38 21.73
C ASP A 108 5.93 -10.93 21.22
N GLN A 109 6.93 -10.12 21.58
CA GLN A 109 7.03 -8.72 21.13
C GLN A 109 7.25 -8.64 19.61
N LEU A 110 8.15 -9.45 19.06
CA LEU A 110 8.40 -9.49 17.63
C LEU A 110 7.20 -10.02 16.84
N ASP A 111 6.49 -11.02 17.38
CA ASP A 111 5.25 -11.55 16.77
C ASP A 111 4.14 -10.49 16.77
N LEU A 112 4.02 -9.69 17.84
CA LEU A 112 3.10 -8.56 17.91
C LEU A 112 3.44 -7.47 16.89
N LEU A 113 4.73 -7.12 16.75
CA LEU A 113 5.20 -6.14 15.77
C LEU A 113 4.89 -6.65 14.35
N GLY A 114 5.32 -7.86 14.01
CA GLY A 114 5.08 -8.47 12.70
C GLY A 114 3.59 -8.53 12.35
N GLY A 115 2.76 -9.06 13.25
CA GLY A 115 1.32 -9.15 13.01
C GLY A 115 0.61 -7.79 12.91
N THR A 116 1.16 -6.74 13.51
CA THR A 116 0.64 -5.37 13.35
C THR A 116 1.01 -4.80 11.99
N LEU A 117 2.26 -4.96 11.57
CA LEU A 117 2.72 -4.54 10.25
C LEU A 117 2.00 -5.27 9.12
N ASP A 118 1.79 -6.59 9.25
CA ASP A 118 1.06 -7.38 8.25
C ASP A 118 -0.38 -6.88 8.05
N ARG A 119 -1.07 -6.52 9.15
CA ARG A 119 -2.42 -5.93 9.08
C ARG A 119 -2.43 -4.57 8.40
N ILE A 120 -1.40 -3.76 8.63
CA ILE A 120 -1.25 -2.47 7.95
C ILE A 120 -0.99 -2.71 6.45
N SER A 121 -0.08 -3.62 6.10
CA SER A 121 0.23 -3.96 4.71
C SER A 121 -0.99 -4.49 3.96
N ASP A 122 -1.78 -5.37 4.57
CA ASP A 122 -3.03 -5.89 4.00
C ASP A 122 -4.06 -4.76 3.81
N ALA A 123 -4.23 -3.87 4.79
CA ALA A 123 -5.15 -2.74 4.68
C ALA A 123 -4.79 -1.81 3.51
N VAL A 124 -3.50 -1.49 3.36
CA VAL A 124 -3.00 -0.67 2.23
C VAL A 124 -3.24 -1.37 0.90
N SER A 125 -2.92 -2.67 0.82
CA SER A 125 -3.09 -3.45 -0.40
C SER A 125 -4.56 -3.54 -0.83
N ARG A 126 -5.50 -3.63 0.13
CA ARG A 126 -6.94 -3.59 -0.14
C ARG A 126 -7.42 -2.23 -0.62
N GLN A 127 -6.86 -1.14 -0.09
CA GLN A 127 -7.16 0.21 -0.55
C GLN A 127 -6.70 0.41 -2.00
N ASP A 128 -5.49 -0.04 -2.33
CA ASP A 128 -4.95 0.02 -3.69
C ASP A 128 -5.79 -0.81 -4.67
N ALA A 129 -6.19 -2.02 -4.29
CA ALA A 129 -7.07 -2.85 -5.10
C ALA A 129 -8.44 -2.19 -5.34
N SER A 130 -9.01 -1.54 -4.32
CA SER A 130 -10.29 -0.84 -4.44
C SER A 130 -10.19 0.36 -5.38
N ALA A 131 -9.10 1.13 -5.29
CA ALA A 131 -8.83 2.25 -6.20
C ALA A 131 -8.69 1.79 -7.66
N LEU A 132 -8.02 0.65 -7.89
CA LEU A 132 -7.87 0.06 -9.22
C LEU A 132 -9.23 -0.35 -9.82
N ILE A 133 -10.11 -0.96 -9.02
CA ILE A 133 -11.45 -1.35 -9.44
C ILE A 133 -12.28 -0.12 -9.82
N ALA A 134 -12.28 0.91 -8.97
CA ALA A 134 -13.02 2.15 -9.23
C ALA A 134 -12.54 2.84 -10.52
N HIS A 135 -11.23 2.86 -10.76
CA HIS A 135 -10.67 3.39 -12.00
C HIS A 135 -11.13 2.58 -13.24
N GLY A 136 -11.18 1.25 -13.15
CA GLY A 136 -11.70 0.39 -14.22
C GLY A 136 -13.17 0.63 -14.54
N GLN A 137 -14.00 0.82 -13.51
CA GLN A 137 -15.43 1.15 -13.67
C GLN A 137 -15.61 2.51 -14.36
N PHE A 138 -14.86 3.52 -13.92
CA PHE A 138 -14.87 4.84 -14.55
C PHE A 138 -14.49 4.79 -16.03
N LEU A 139 -13.46 4.02 -16.41
CA LEU A 139 -13.08 3.84 -17.82
C LEU A 139 -14.21 3.18 -18.62
N ALA A 140 -14.82 2.11 -18.08
CA ALA A 140 -15.92 1.43 -18.75
C ALA A 140 -17.12 2.36 -19.01
N GLU A 141 -17.47 3.19 -18.03
CA GLU A 141 -18.52 4.20 -18.18
C GLU A 141 -18.17 5.22 -19.27
N LYS A 142 -16.94 5.76 -19.26
CA LYS A 142 -16.51 6.78 -20.23
C LYS A 142 -16.50 6.29 -21.67
N PHE A 143 -16.04 5.06 -21.92
CA PHE A 143 -16.03 4.50 -23.28
C PHE A 143 -17.41 4.06 -23.74
N THR A 144 -18.28 3.62 -22.83
CA THR A 144 -19.69 3.30 -23.15
C THR A 144 -20.48 4.56 -23.51
N GLU A 145 -20.34 5.64 -22.72
CA GLU A 145 -20.96 6.95 -22.98
C GLU A 145 -20.47 7.55 -24.31
N SER A 146 -19.17 7.45 -24.59
CA SER A 146 -18.59 7.91 -25.87
C SER A 146 -19.09 7.11 -27.07
N SER A 147 -19.25 5.78 -26.94
CA SER A 147 -19.80 4.94 -28.00
C SER A 147 -21.29 5.22 -28.25
N LEU A 148 -22.07 5.52 -27.21
CA LEU A 148 -23.49 5.88 -27.33
C LEU A 148 -23.67 7.27 -27.95
N SER A 149 -22.80 8.22 -27.60
CA SER A 149 -22.82 9.58 -28.17
C SER A 149 -22.41 9.60 -29.65
N SER A 150 -21.44 8.76 -30.06
CA SER A 150 -20.99 8.67 -31.45
C SER A 150 -21.98 7.96 -32.39
N GLY A 151 -22.99 7.26 -31.86
CA GLY A 151 -24.01 6.55 -32.64
C GLY A 151 -25.21 7.40 -33.06
N LEU A 152 -25.37 8.62 -32.52
CA LEU A 152 -26.48 9.52 -32.88
C LEU A 152 -26.19 10.46 -34.06
N ASP A 153 -24.97 10.42 -34.63
CA ASP A 153 -24.60 11.11 -35.87
C ASP A 153 -24.35 10.09 -37.00
N ALA A 154 -25.31 9.18 -37.20
CA ALA A 154 -25.40 8.45 -38.46
C ALA A 154 -26.39 9.22 -39.35
N PRO A 155 -25.93 9.93 -40.41
CA PRO A 155 -26.85 10.56 -41.34
C PRO A 155 -27.71 9.45 -41.98
N ALA A 156 -29.02 9.53 -41.75
CA ALA A 156 -29.99 8.80 -42.54
C ALA A 156 -29.67 9.05 -44.02
N ALA A 157 -29.23 8.00 -44.71
CA ALA A 157 -28.95 8.07 -46.14
C ALA A 157 -30.22 8.56 -46.87
N PRO A 158 -30.15 9.62 -47.69
CA PRO A 158 -31.27 9.98 -48.54
C PRO A 158 -31.37 8.94 -49.65
N THR A 159 -32.29 7.99 -49.51
CA THR A 159 -32.85 7.31 -50.67
C THR A 159 -33.64 8.35 -51.46
N THR A 160 -33.11 8.82 -52.58
CA THR A 160 -33.84 9.02 -53.86
C THR A 160 -32.96 9.74 -54.87
N PRO A 161 -32.95 9.22 -56.11
CA PRO A 161 -33.25 10.10 -57.23
C PRO A 161 -34.37 9.46 -58.06
N THR A 162 -35.61 9.88 -57.82
CA THR A 162 -36.70 9.67 -58.79
C THR A 162 -36.95 11.01 -59.47
N ALA A 163 -36.58 11.07 -60.74
CA ALA A 163 -36.76 12.23 -61.61
C ALA A 163 -38.26 12.55 -61.84
N PRO A 164 -38.61 13.82 -62.06
CA PRO A 164 -39.98 14.23 -62.36
C PRO A 164 -40.29 13.94 -63.84
N THR A 165 -41.36 13.18 -64.11
CA THR A 165 -42.00 13.18 -65.43
C THR A 165 -43.42 13.72 -65.26
N THR A 166 -43.64 14.93 -65.76
CA THR A 166 -44.94 15.60 -65.87
C THR A 166 -45.44 15.48 -67.34
N PRO A 167 -46.66 15.91 -67.68
CA PRO A 167 -47.89 15.13 -67.73
C PRO A 167 -48.40 14.92 -69.18
N GLY A 168 -49.15 13.84 -69.44
CA GLY A 168 -49.75 13.56 -70.74
C GLY A 168 -51.17 12.98 -70.63
N SER A 169 -52.15 13.88 -70.73
CA SER A 169 -53.49 13.76 -71.33
C SER A 169 -54.24 12.41 -71.33
N LEU A 170 -55.38 12.40 -70.61
CA LEU A 170 -56.75 12.03 -71.04
C LEU A 170 -56.90 11.00 -72.19
N THR A 171 -57.62 9.89 -71.93
CA THR A 171 -58.91 9.48 -72.56
C THR A 171 -59.33 8.05 -72.10
N PRO A 172 -60.60 7.77 -71.70
CA PRO A 172 -61.17 6.41 -71.55
C PRO A 172 -61.93 5.99 -72.84
N PRO A 173 -62.22 4.70 -73.17
CA PRO A 173 -63.20 3.89 -72.44
C PRO A 173 -63.05 2.33 -72.51
N SER A 174 -64.03 1.69 -71.85
CA SER A 174 -64.35 0.27 -71.66
C SER A 174 -64.60 -0.59 -72.91
N ALA A 175 -64.30 -1.90 -72.82
CA ALA A 175 -65.02 -3.09 -73.33
C ALA A 175 -64.07 -4.32 -73.19
N SER A 176 -64.44 -5.53 -72.73
CA SER A 176 -65.70 -6.27 -72.65
C SER A 176 -65.75 -7.14 -71.39
#